data_AF-A0A8T0FIV6-F1
#
_entry.id   AF-A0A8T0FIV6-F1
#
_cell.length_a   1.000
_cell.length_b   1.000
_cell.length_c   1.000
_cell.angle_alpha   90.00
_cell.angle_beta   90.00
_cell.angle_gamma   90.00
#
_symmetry.space_group_name_H-M   'P 1'
#
loop_
_entity.id
_entity.type
_entity.pdbx_description
1 polymer ?
#
loop_
_entity_poly.entity_id
_entity_poly.type
_entity_poly.pdbx_seq_one_letter_code
_entity_poly.pdbx_strand_id
1 'polypeptide(L)'
;MLDDIYNSPSKYDFFIELTTRGPDAFDKFRQVLVDAGYSEEAKFLETNSPNTDLTLNVIARKRLCYKMNSKPFIGHCFIINNVKFESHSYRYGSDVDAEALHVLFRKLGYNVTNERNLTADEMRAYLKKFSQEDWSAVDSCVLFILSHGDNTDNLDIIYGSDSDFVKKIEIYQMFDNFNCESLRYKPKLFFFQACRGDEEDYGKYPNVSADAARIVKIPTMSNMLAVHSSLPNHKSYRDHEKGTWFCQDLIEVFSSDYLTEDLETMLKTVALKLESRLSMKMCKQVLHIDHFGFKAAIFFCMENVADICEIYDPQKLGMP
;
A
#
# COMPACT_ATOMS: atom_id res chain seq x y z
N MET A 1 -7.98 16.76 37.32
CA MET A 1 -9.22 16.12 36.84
C MET A 1 -10.38 17.11 36.87
N LEU A 2 -10.89 17.55 38.03
CA LEU A 2 -11.91 18.61 38.05
C LEU A 2 -11.41 19.92 37.43
N ASP A 3 -10.15 20.30 37.69
CA ASP A 3 -9.54 21.46 37.03
C ASP A 3 -9.40 21.30 35.51
N ASP A 4 -9.26 20.07 35.00
CA ASP A 4 -9.18 19.81 33.55
C ASP A 4 -10.57 19.93 32.90
N ILE A 5 -11.64 19.65 33.65
CA ILE A 5 -13.04 19.82 33.22
C ILE A 5 -13.40 21.31 33.11
N TYR A 6 -12.89 22.15 34.03
CA TYR A 6 -13.26 23.56 34.11
C TYR A 6 -12.27 24.51 33.40
N ASN A 7 -10.98 24.16 33.31
CA ASN A 7 -9.91 25.06 32.88
C ASN A 7 -9.02 24.44 31.81
N SER A 8 -9.61 23.80 30.78
CA SER A 8 -8.87 23.14 29.70
C SER A 8 -7.77 24.06 29.14
N PRO A 9 -6.47 23.76 29.35
CA PRO A 9 -5.40 24.59 28.82
C PRO A 9 -5.41 24.51 27.28
N SER A 10 -5.06 25.59 26.59
CA SER A 10 -5.11 25.71 25.12
C SER A 10 -4.31 24.66 24.32
N LYS A 11 -3.57 23.78 25.01
CA LYS A 11 -2.73 22.73 24.45
C LYS A 11 -3.27 21.31 24.68
N TYR A 12 -4.34 21.15 25.48
CA TYR A 12 -4.96 19.87 25.79
C TYR A 12 -6.49 20.06 25.82
N ASP A 13 -7.16 19.45 24.84
CA ASP A 13 -8.62 19.37 24.82
C ASP A 13 -9.04 18.05 25.48
N PHE A 14 -9.51 18.16 26.71
CA PHE A 14 -9.94 17.03 27.52
C PHE A 14 -11.03 16.19 26.82
N PHE A 15 -11.91 16.82 26.04
CA PHE A 15 -12.98 16.13 25.32
C PHE A 15 -12.44 15.31 24.14
N ILE A 16 -11.40 15.80 23.47
CA ILE A 16 -10.72 15.04 22.41
C ILE A 16 -9.97 13.85 22.99
N GLU A 17 -9.23 14.01 24.10
CA GLU A 17 -8.50 12.88 24.67
C GLU A 17 -9.45 11.75 25.12
N LEU A 18 -10.56 12.09 25.76
CA LEU A 18 -11.51 11.10 26.27
C LEU A 18 -12.09 10.23 25.15
N THR A 19 -12.35 10.82 23.98
CA THR A 19 -12.89 10.10 22.82
C THR A 19 -11.88 9.18 22.13
N THR A 20 -10.56 9.41 22.32
CA THR A 20 -9.52 8.48 21.81
C THR A 20 -9.42 7.17 22.60
N ARG A 21 -10.09 7.06 23.76
CA ARG A 21 -10.04 5.89 24.65
C ARG A 21 -11.09 4.81 24.31
N GLY A 22 -11.84 4.99 23.23
CA GLY A 22 -12.85 4.05 22.73
C GLY A 22 -14.27 4.64 22.74
N PRO A 23 -15.22 4.00 22.02
CA PRO A 23 -16.55 4.56 21.75
C PRO A 23 -17.38 4.81 23.02
N ASP A 24 -17.23 3.97 24.04
CA ASP A 24 -17.99 4.10 25.30
C ASP A 24 -17.24 4.87 26.40
N ALA A 25 -16.03 5.35 26.14
CA ALA A 25 -15.16 5.89 27.19
C ALA A 25 -15.75 7.15 27.84
N PHE A 26 -16.41 7.99 27.03
CA PHE A 26 -17.08 9.19 27.50
C PHE A 26 -18.27 8.87 28.42
N ASP A 27 -19.13 7.94 28.02
CA ASP A 27 -20.30 7.55 28.81
C ASP A 27 -19.90 6.82 30.10
N LYS A 28 -18.89 5.95 30.04
CA LYS A 28 -18.32 5.29 31.23
C LYS A 28 -17.74 6.30 32.21
N PHE A 29 -17.01 7.30 31.71
CA PHE A 29 -16.44 8.35 32.56
C PHE A 29 -17.53 9.20 33.22
N ARG A 30 -18.58 9.57 32.46
CA ARG A 30 -19.75 10.26 33.02
C ARG A 30 -20.43 9.44 34.10
N GLN A 31 -20.63 8.14 33.87
CA GLN A 31 -21.24 7.25 34.85
C GLN A 31 -20.41 7.17 36.13
N VAL A 32 -19.08 7.07 36.02
CA VAL A 32 -18.18 7.09 37.18
C VAL A 32 -18.30 8.39 37.98
N LEU A 33 -18.46 9.55 37.33
CA LEU A 33 -18.69 10.82 38.03
C LEU A 33 -20.01 10.83 38.78
N VAL A 34 -21.08 10.32 38.18
CA VAL A 34 -22.39 10.19 38.85
C VAL A 34 -22.28 9.26 40.06
N ASP A 35 -21.67 8.09 39.89
CA ASP A 35 -21.51 7.09 40.95
C ASP A 35 -20.62 7.61 42.11
N ALA A 36 -19.68 8.50 41.81
CA ALA A 36 -18.83 9.17 42.79
C ALA A 36 -19.45 10.42 43.45
N GLY A 37 -20.70 10.78 43.09
CA GLY A 37 -21.42 11.91 43.67
C GLY A 37 -21.21 13.26 42.98
N TYR A 38 -20.49 13.30 41.86
CA TYR A 38 -20.22 14.50 41.05
C TYR A 38 -21.26 14.68 39.93
N SER A 39 -22.53 14.75 40.32
CA SER A 39 -23.66 14.78 39.37
C SER A 39 -23.74 16.08 38.56
N GLU A 40 -23.32 17.20 39.14
CA GLU A 40 -23.32 18.51 38.45
C GLU A 40 -22.22 18.57 37.39
N GLU A 41 -21.04 18.00 37.67
CA GLU A 41 -19.94 17.87 36.72
C GLU A 41 -20.29 16.94 35.57
N ALA A 42 -20.96 15.82 35.86
CA ALA A 42 -21.43 14.88 34.83
C ALA A 42 -22.46 15.53 33.89
N LYS A 43 -23.28 16.45 34.41
CA LYS A 43 -24.26 17.22 33.63
C LYS A 43 -23.60 18.37 32.86
N PHE A 44 -22.61 19.05 33.46
CA PHE A 44 -21.79 20.06 32.79
C PHE A 44 -21.07 19.49 31.56
N LEU A 45 -20.51 18.26 31.67
CA LEU A 45 -19.89 17.55 30.56
C LEU A 45 -20.88 17.22 29.44
N GLU A 46 -22.12 16.90 29.75
CA GLU A 46 -23.17 16.64 28.76
C GLU A 46 -23.54 17.89 27.97
N THR A 47 -23.70 19.02 28.66
CA THR A 47 -24.14 20.28 28.07
C THR A 47 -23.04 20.99 27.27
N ASN A 48 -21.78 20.80 27.63
CA ASN A 48 -20.62 21.44 26.99
C ASN A 48 -19.82 20.50 26.09
N SER A 49 -20.25 19.24 25.95
CA SER A 49 -19.69 18.36 24.93
C SER A 49 -19.88 19.03 23.58
N PRO A 50 -18.82 19.23 22.77
CA PRO A 50 -18.95 19.83 21.45
C PRO A 50 -19.90 18.94 20.65
N ASN A 51 -21.14 19.42 20.43
CA ASN A 51 -22.24 18.76 19.72
C ASN A 51 -21.89 17.33 19.37
N THR A 52 -22.33 16.36 20.18
CA THR A 52 -22.07 14.94 19.94
C THR A 52 -22.42 14.53 18.52
N ASP A 53 -23.34 15.23 17.84
CA ASP A 53 -23.59 15.09 16.40
C ASP A 53 -22.43 15.53 15.49
N LEU A 54 -21.70 16.61 15.78
CA LEU A 54 -20.54 17.03 14.99
C LEU A 54 -19.28 16.24 15.33
N THR A 55 -19.05 15.85 16.59
CA THR A 55 -17.92 14.98 16.95
C THR A 55 -18.15 13.54 16.50
N LEU A 56 -19.36 12.98 16.62
CA LEU A 56 -19.70 11.68 16.03
C LEU A 56 -19.68 11.74 14.50
N ASN A 57 -20.11 12.83 13.84
CA ASN A 57 -20.00 12.94 12.38
C ASN A 57 -18.56 13.16 11.88
N VAL A 58 -17.65 13.67 12.73
CA VAL A 58 -16.22 13.75 12.43
C VAL A 58 -15.53 12.40 12.69
N ILE A 59 -16.00 11.61 13.67
CA ILE A 59 -15.53 10.26 14.00
C ILE A 59 -16.15 9.17 13.10
N ALA A 60 -17.34 9.41 12.53
CA ALA A 60 -18.12 8.47 11.71
C ALA A 60 -18.05 8.77 10.20
N ARG A 61 -17.04 9.51 9.74
CA ARG A 61 -16.73 9.48 8.30
C ARG A 61 -16.08 8.15 8.00
N LYS A 62 -16.90 7.23 7.50
CA LYS A 62 -16.43 5.99 6.89
C LYS A 62 -15.30 6.32 5.91
N ARG A 63 -14.24 5.53 5.98
CA ARG A 63 -13.10 5.64 5.09
C ARG A 63 -13.55 5.22 3.70
N LEU A 64 -13.21 6.01 2.69
CA LEU A 64 -13.45 5.61 1.30
C LEU A 64 -12.54 4.42 0.96
N CYS A 65 -13.14 3.30 0.56
CA CYS A 65 -12.45 2.02 0.34
C CYS A 65 -12.76 1.49 -1.07
N TYR A 66 -11.78 0.93 -1.76
CA TYR A 66 -12.07 0.16 -2.97
C TYR A 66 -12.88 -1.09 -2.59
N LYS A 67 -13.79 -1.48 -3.47
CA LYS A 67 -14.43 -2.79 -3.38
C LYS A 67 -13.35 -3.87 -3.50
N MET A 68 -13.33 -4.86 -2.61
CA MET A 68 -12.33 -5.94 -2.56
C MET A 68 -12.99 -7.24 -2.03
N ASN A 69 -14.11 -7.67 -2.63
CA ASN A 69 -14.92 -8.80 -2.14
C ASN A 69 -15.54 -9.69 -3.23
N SER A 70 -15.18 -9.48 -4.50
CA SER A 70 -15.61 -10.31 -5.62
C SER A 70 -15.18 -11.78 -5.47
N LYS A 71 -15.96 -12.68 -6.07
CA LYS A 71 -15.80 -14.14 -5.95
C LYS A 71 -15.72 -14.78 -7.36
N PRO A 72 -14.97 -15.89 -7.52
CA PRO A 72 -14.21 -16.59 -6.49
C PRO A 72 -12.92 -15.87 -6.07
N PHE A 73 -12.45 -14.89 -6.86
CA PHE A 73 -11.23 -14.14 -6.58
C PHE A 73 -11.49 -12.64 -6.59
N ILE A 74 -10.81 -11.90 -5.71
CA ILE A 74 -10.87 -10.43 -5.68
C ILE A 74 -9.99 -9.80 -6.77
N GLY A 75 -9.12 -10.57 -7.39
CA GLY A 75 -8.16 -10.11 -8.38
C GLY A 75 -7.30 -11.25 -8.92
N HIS A 76 -6.49 -10.90 -9.91
CA HIS A 76 -5.37 -11.76 -10.32
C HIS A 76 -4.04 -11.15 -9.90
N CYS A 77 -3.11 -12.01 -9.47
CA CYS A 77 -1.76 -11.67 -9.09
C CYS A 77 -0.77 -12.40 -10.01
N PHE A 78 0.03 -11.63 -10.73
CA PHE A 78 1.04 -12.16 -11.65
C PHE A 78 2.41 -11.97 -11.05
N ILE A 79 3.20 -13.03 -11.05
CA ILE A 79 4.58 -13.01 -10.55
C ILE A 79 5.51 -13.35 -11.72
N ILE A 80 6.29 -12.38 -12.17
CA ILE A 80 7.41 -12.62 -13.09
C ILE A 80 8.67 -12.73 -12.24
N ASN A 81 9.28 -13.92 -12.22
CA ASN A 81 10.46 -14.22 -11.43
C ASN A 81 11.65 -14.55 -12.35
N ASN A 82 12.48 -13.56 -12.63
CA ASN A 82 13.70 -13.75 -13.41
C ASN A 82 14.88 -14.03 -12.46
N VAL A 83 15.43 -15.23 -12.59
CA VAL A 83 16.44 -15.77 -11.68
C VAL A 83 17.79 -15.94 -12.37
N LYS A 84 17.76 -16.46 -13.61
CA LYS A 84 18.93 -16.71 -14.45
C LYS A 84 18.95 -15.70 -15.60
N PHE A 85 20.14 -15.16 -15.86
CA PHE A 85 20.37 -14.16 -16.89
C PHE A 85 21.59 -14.54 -17.74
N GLU A 86 21.66 -14.02 -18.97
CA GLU A 86 22.81 -14.21 -19.85
C GLU A 86 24.04 -13.42 -19.36
N SER A 87 23.87 -12.14 -19.03
CA SER A 87 24.97 -11.23 -18.68
C SER A 87 24.91 -10.70 -17.24
N HIS A 88 23.86 -11.02 -16.48
CA HIS A 88 23.70 -10.59 -15.09
C HIS A 88 23.88 -11.74 -14.09
N SER A 89 24.16 -11.39 -12.84
CA SER A 89 24.37 -12.37 -11.77
C SER A 89 23.11 -13.21 -11.49
N TYR A 90 23.30 -14.45 -11.04
CA TYR A 90 22.19 -15.31 -10.62
C TYR A 90 21.51 -14.73 -9.36
N ARG A 91 20.17 -14.76 -9.32
CA ARG A 91 19.36 -14.18 -8.24
C ARG A 91 18.96 -15.22 -7.18
N TYR A 92 19.93 -15.69 -6.38
CA TYR A 92 19.70 -16.65 -5.29
C TYR A 92 18.60 -16.18 -4.31
N GLY A 93 17.75 -17.10 -3.85
CA GLY A 93 16.62 -16.79 -2.97
C GLY A 93 15.40 -16.18 -3.67
N SER A 94 15.47 -15.81 -4.96
CA SER A 94 14.29 -15.25 -5.66
C SER A 94 13.15 -16.25 -5.84
N ASP A 95 13.47 -17.54 -5.98
CA ASP A 95 12.44 -18.59 -6.02
C ASP A 95 11.73 -18.74 -4.66
N VAL A 96 12.43 -18.48 -3.55
CA VAL A 96 11.84 -18.45 -2.19
C VAL A 96 10.86 -17.29 -2.06
N ASP A 97 11.26 -16.10 -2.53
CA ASP A 97 10.37 -14.93 -2.58
C ASP A 97 9.11 -15.22 -3.40
N ALA A 98 9.27 -15.76 -4.62
CA ALA A 98 8.16 -16.02 -5.53
C ALA A 98 7.15 -17.02 -4.95
N GLU A 99 7.62 -18.09 -4.30
CA GLU A 99 6.75 -19.08 -3.66
C GLU A 99 6.01 -18.49 -2.46
N ALA A 100 6.70 -17.74 -1.61
CA ALA A 100 6.06 -17.16 -0.43
C ALA A 100 5.05 -16.06 -0.80
N LEU A 101 5.34 -15.26 -1.83
CA LEU A 101 4.37 -14.33 -2.43
C LEU A 101 3.17 -15.06 -3.03
N HIS A 102 3.39 -16.20 -3.70
CA HIS A 102 2.31 -17.01 -4.24
C HIS A 102 1.34 -17.47 -3.13
N VAL A 103 1.88 -18.06 -2.06
CA VAL A 103 1.09 -18.51 -0.91
C VAL A 103 0.35 -17.36 -0.25
N LEU A 104 1.01 -16.23 -0.03
CA LEU A 104 0.40 -15.05 0.59
C LEU A 104 -0.75 -14.51 -0.26
N PHE A 105 -0.54 -14.24 -1.55
CA PHE A 105 -1.59 -13.62 -2.37
C PHE A 105 -2.76 -14.57 -2.65
N ARG A 106 -2.53 -15.89 -2.67
CA ARG A 106 -3.63 -16.88 -2.61
C ARG A 106 -4.45 -16.71 -1.33
N LYS A 107 -3.80 -16.57 -0.17
CA LYS A 107 -4.48 -16.34 1.12
C LYS A 107 -5.25 -15.01 1.14
N LEU A 108 -4.74 -13.98 0.46
CA LEU A 108 -5.41 -12.68 0.29
C LEU A 108 -6.56 -12.72 -0.74
N GLY A 109 -6.88 -13.87 -1.34
CA GLY A 109 -8.04 -14.04 -2.22
C GLY A 109 -7.77 -13.82 -3.71
N TYR A 110 -6.51 -13.81 -4.14
CA TYR A 110 -6.15 -13.68 -5.55
C TYR A 110 -6.05 -15.04 -6.25
N ASN A 111 -6.31 -15.05 -7.56
CA ASN A 111 -5.80 -16.08 -8.43
C ASN A 111 -4.36 -15.75 -8.80
N VAL A 112 -3.41 -16.64 -8.51
CA VAL A 112 -1.98 -16.34 -8.66
C VAL A 112 -1.36 -17.20 -9.74
N THR A 113 -0.63 -16.56 -10.65
CA THR A 113 0.15 -17.24 -11.72
C THR A 113 1.59 -16.75 -11.72
N ASN A 114 2.51 -17.67 -11.99
CA ASN A 114 3.94 -17.41 -11.92
C ASN A 114 4.60 -17.75 -13.26
N GLU A 115 5.45 -16.85 -13.76
CA GLU A 115 6.31 -17.05 -14.91
C GLU A 115 7.78 -16.89 -14.50
N ARG A 116 8.67 -17.66 -15.12
CA ARG A 116 10.07 -17.73 -14.68
C ARG A 116 11.06 -17.56 -15.84
N ASN A 117 12.04 -16.68 -15.65
CA ASN A 117 13.10 -16.36 -16.63
C ASN A 117 12.55 -15.97 -18.01
N LEU A 118 11.63 -15.01 -18.04
CA LEU A 118 11.16 -14.43 -19.29
C LEU A 118 12.22 -13.48 -19.86
N THR A 119 12.46 -13.58 -21.16
CA THR A 119 13.18 -12.56 -21.96
C THR A 119 12.42 -11.23 -21.94
N ALA A 120 13.07 -10.13 -22.32
CA ALA A 120 12.40 -8.82 -22.35
C ALA A 120 11.18 -8.83 -23.29
N ASP A 121 11.28 -9.49 -24.45
CA ASP A 121 10.17 -9.64 -25.38
C ASP A 121 9.05 -10.53 -24.84
N GLU A 122 9.37 -11.63 -24.18
CA GLU A 122 8.36 -12.47 -23.51
C GLU A 122 7.68 -11.71 -22.38
N MET A 123 8.42 -10.90 -21.60
CA MET A 123 7.82 -10.02 -20.59
C MET A 123 6.85 -9.03 -21.23
N ARG A 124 7.25 -8.33 -22.31
CA ARG A 124 6.37 -7.39 -23.03
C ARG A 124 5.12 -8.09 -23.56
N ALA A 125 5.29 -9.25 -24.20
CA ALA A 125 4.19 -10.03 -24.76
C ALA A 125 3.22 -10.51 -23.68
N TYR A 126 3.76 -11.01 -22.56
CA TYR A 126 2.97 -11.52 -21.44
C TYR A 126 2.21 -10.40 -20.73
N LEU A 127 2.87 -9.28 -20.43
CA LEU A 127 2.25 -8.11 -19.81
C LEU A 127 1.16 -7.50 -20.70
N LYS A 128 1.42 -7.42 -22.01
CA LYS A 128 0.44 -6.94 -22.99
C LYS A 128 -0.76 -7.87 -23.10
N LYS A 129 -0.54 -9.18 -23.15
CA LYS A 129 -1.62 -10.17 -23.14
C LYS A 129 -2.46 -10.00 -21.88
N PHE A 130 -1.81 -9.92 -20.72
CA PHE A 130 -2.47 -9.77 -19.45
C PHE A 130 -3.30 -8.48 -19.37
N SER A 131 -2.77 -7.35 -19.83
CA SER A 131 -3.51 -6.09 -19.84
C SER A 131 -4.72 -6.07 -20.79
N GLN A 132 -4.79 -7.01 -21.74
CA GLN A 132 -5.86 -7.13 -22.74
C GLN A 132 -6.93 -8.17 -22.38
N GLU A 133 -6.73 -8.94 -21.31
CA GLU A 133 -7.72 -9.92 -20.82
C GLU A 133 -8.91 -9.24 -20.12
N ASP A 134 -10.03 -9.98 -20.01
CA ASP A 134 -11.25 -9.46 -19.38
C ASP A 134 -11.22 -9.66 -17.86
N TRP A 135 -10.94 -8.56 -17.15
CA TRP A 135 -10.92 -8.47 -15.70
C TRP A 135 -12.17 -7.80 -15.11
N SER A 136 -13.24 -7.68 -15.89
CA SER A 136 -14.46 -6.98 -15.46
C SER A 136 -15.07 -7.59 -14.19
N ALA A 137 -14.93 -8.91 -14.01
CA ALA A 137 -15.48 -9.66 -12.89
C ALA A 137 -14.66 -9.61 -11.58
N VAL A 138 -13.41 -9.11 -11.63
CA VAL A 138 -12.57 -8.98 -10.43
C VAL A 138 -12.46 -7.53 -9.97
N ASP A 139 -12.02 -7.32 -8.74
CA ASP A 139 -11.97 -5.98 -8.15
C ASP A 139 -10.60 -5.31 -8.29
N SER A 140 -9.53 -6.07 -8.51
CA SER A 140 -8.15 -5.57 -8.47
C SER A 140 -7.18 -6.40 -9.30
N CYS A 141 -5.98 -5.86 -9.50
CA CYS A 141 -4.87 -6.54 -10.17
C CYS A 141 -3.57 -6.29 -9.40
N VAL A 142 -2.72 -7.32 -9.35
CA VAL A 142 -1.39 -7.26 -8.76
C VAL A 142 -0.34 -7.79 -9.73
N LEU A 143 0.77 -7.06 -9.87
CA LEU A 143 1.93 -7.50 -10.64
C LEU A 143 3.18 -7.42 -9.76
N PHE A 144 3.80 -8.56 -9.52
CA PHE A 144 5.15 -8.67 -8.96
C PHE A 144 6.15 -8.91 -10.09
N ILE A 145 7.21 -8.10 -10.12
CA ILE A 145 8.37 -8.39 -10.97
C ILE A 145 9.62 -8.47 -10.09
N LEU A 146 10.15 -9.68 -9.98
CA LEU A 146 11.38 -10.00 -9.26
C LEU A 146 12.48 -10.19 -10.30
N SER A 147 13.32 -9.18 -10.52
CA SER A 147 14.39 -9.24 -11.52
C SER A 147 15.59 -8.36 -11.12
N HIS A 148 16.57 -8.23 -12.00
CA HIS A 148 17.50 -7.09 -11.98
C HIS A 148 16.83 -5.87 -12.61
N GLY A 149 17.33 -4.70 -12.26
CA GLY A 149 16.84 -3.42 -12.81
C GLY A 149 17.90 -2.35 -12.65
N ASP A 150 17.66 -1.21 -13.28
CA ASP A 150 18.58 -0.09 -13.32
C ASP A 150 17.82 1.24 -13.47
N ASN A 151 18.47 2.35 -13.16
CA ASN A 151 17.96 3.72 -13.35
C ASN A 151 19.02 4.68 -13.92
N THR A 152 20.00 4.18 -14.68
CA THR A 152 20.96 5.05 -15.38
C THR A 152 20.27 5.99 -16.36
N ASP A 153 20.74 7.24 -16.45
CA ASP A 153 20.22 8.28 -17.34
C ASP A 153 18.70 8.55 -17.20
N ASN A 154 18.16 8.40 -15.99
CA ASN A 154 16.72 8.50 -15.67
C ASN A 154 15.85 7.45 -16.40
N LEU A 155 16.44 6.36 -16.86
CA LEU A 155 15.74 5.28 -17.52
C LEU A 155 15.46 4.15 -16.52
N ASP A 156 14.25 4.14 -15.94
CA ASP A 156 13.86 3.08 -14.99
C ASP A 156 13.48 1.79 -15.73
N ILE A 157 14.35 0.79 -15.66
CA ILE A 157 14.27 -0.44 -16.45
C ILE A 157 14.25 -1.70 -15.58
N ILE A 158 13.77 -2.77 -16.18
CA ILE A 158 13.78 -4.12 -15.62
C ILE A 158 14.34 -5.07 -16.68
N TYR A 159 15.35 -5.85 -16.32
CA TYR A 159 15.98 -6.79 -17.23
C TYR A 159 15.14 -8.05 -17.43
N GLY A 160 15.05 -8.49 -18.68
CA GLY A 160 14.69 -9.85 -19.07
C GLY A 160 15.86 -10.81 -18.87
N SER A 161 15.62 -12.12 -18.96
CA SER A 161 16.67 -13.14 -18.83
C SER A 161 17.75 -13.06 -19.91
N ASP A 162 17.41 -12.50 -21.07
CA ASP A 162 18.28 -12.21 -22.22
C ASP A 162 19.15 -10.94 -22.02
N SER A 163 19.02 -10.26 -20.87
CA SER A 163 19.72 -9.00 -20.57
C SER A 163 19.31 -7.81 -21.43
N ASP A 164 18.30 -7.95 -22.30
CA ASP A 164 17.50 -6.81 -22.77
C ASP A 164 16.55 -6.37 -21.64
N PHE A 165 15.83 -5.27 -21.83
CA PHE A 165 15.06 -4.66 -20.74
C PHE A 165 13.71 -4.11 -21.16
N VAL A 166 12.77 -4.08 -20.20
CA VAL A 166 11.48 -3.40 -20.31
C VAL A 166 11.51 -2.15 -19.47
N LYS A 167 11.04 -1.01 -20.00
CA LYS A 167 10.93 0.23 -19.23
C LYS A 167 9.70 0.15 -18.34
N LYS A 168 9.80 0.57 -17.07
CA LYS A 168 8.64 0.57 -16.16
C LYS A 168 7.49 1.44 -16.66
N ILE A 169 7.80 2.53 -17.36
CA ILE A 169 6.78 3.39 -17.99
C ILE A 169 5.94 2.64 -19.03
N GLU A 170 6.54 1.72 -19.79
CA GLU A 170 5.80 0.90 -20.76
C GLU A 170 4.83 -0.02 -20.04
N ILE A 171 5.24 -0.61 -18.91
CA ILE A 171 4.38 -1.42 -18.05
C ILE A 171 3.20 -0.59 -17.57
N TYR A 172 3.43 0.57 -16.96
CA TYR A 172 2.34 1.40 -16.47
C TYR A 172 1.37 1.83 -17.57
N GLN A 173 1.87 2.15 -18.76
CA GLN A 173 1.04 2.50 -19.91
C GLN A 173 0.14 1.35 -20.35
N MET A 174 0.62 0.10 -20.34
CA MET A 174 -0.20 -1.08 -20.67
C MET A 174 -1.42 -1.22 -19.75
N PHE A 175 -1.30 -0.84 -18.48
CA PHE A 175 -2.35 -0.98 -17.47
C PHE A 175 -3.13 0.31 -17.18
N ASP A 176 -2.91 1.37 -17.96
CA ASP A 176 -3.63 2.62 -17.78
C ASP A 176 -5.14 2.47 -18.09
N ASN A 177 -5.93 3.46 -17.68
CA ASN A 177 -7.39 3.37 -17.83
C ASN A 177 -7.87 3.33 -19.29
N PHE A 178 -6.99 3.62 -20.26
CA PHE A 178 -7.27 3.58 -21.68
C PHE A 178 -6.90 2.20 -22.27
N ASN A 179 -5.71 1.69 -21.96
CA ASN A 179 -5.19 0.44 -22.52
C ASN A 179 -5.71 -0.82 -21.80
N CYS A 180 -6.19 -0.70 -20.57
CA CYS A 180 -6.75 -1.81 -19.78
C CYS A 180 -8.15 -1.45 -19.26
N GLU A 181 -9.13 -1.44 -20.16
CA GLU A 181 -10.50 -0.97 -19.87
C GLU A 181 -11.21 -1.80 -18.80
N SER A 182 -10.97 -3.11 -18.77
CA SER A 182 -11.58 -4.04 -17.80
C SER A 182 -11.13 -3.79 -16.34
N LEU A 183 -10.00 -3.08 -16.16
CA LEU A 183 -9.46 -2.62 -14.88
C LEU A 183 -9.61 -1.10 -14.65
N ARG A 184 -10.42 -0.41 -15.46
CA ARG A 184 -10.70 1.02 -15.26
C ARG A 184 -11.32 1.24 -13.89
N TYR A 185 -10.84 2.25 -13.16
CA TYR A 185 -11.25 2.60 -11.79
C TYR A 185 -10.97 1.56 -10.70
N LYS A 186 -10.38 0.42 -11.05
CA LYS A 186 -9.96 -0.62 -10.12
C LYS A 186 -8.51 -0.41 -9.69
N PRO A 187 -8.14 -0.75 -8.45
CA PRO A 187 -6.77 -0.67 -7.99
C PRO A 187 -5.85 -1.63 -8.75
N LYS A 188 -4.72 -1.08 -9.23
CA LYS A 188 -3.65 -1.79 -9.92
C LYS A 188 -2.37 -1.64 -9.12
N LEU A 189 -1.88 -2.74 -8.56
CA LEU A 189 -0.75 -2.75 -7.64
C LEU A 189 0.48 -3.32 -8.35
N PHE A 190 1.56 -2.57 -8.39
CA PHE A 190 2.82 -2.97 -9.01
C PHE A 190 3.90 -3.07 -7.93
N PHE A 191 4.54 -4.22 -7.82
CA PHE A 191 5.60 -4.46 -6.85
C PHE A 191 6.88 -4.82 -7.61
N PHE A 192 7.88 -3.97 -7.51
CA PHE A 192 9.15 -4.14 -8.19
C PHE A 192 10.24 -4.46 -7.17
N GLN A 193 10.66 -5.72 -7.16
CA GLN A 193 11.87 -6.16 -6.47
C GLN A 193 13.01 -6.22 -7.49
N ALA A 194 13.58 -5.05 -7.74
CA ALA A 194 14.72 -4.86 -8.63
C ALA A 194 15.56 -3.71 -8.09
N CYS A 195 16.88 -3.77 -8.28
CA CYS A 195 17.73 -2.62 -8.05
C CYS A 195 17.30 -1.48 -8.98
N ARG A 196 17.62 -0.25 -8.59
CA ARG A 196 17.41 0.93 -9.45
C ARG A 196 18.74 1.63 -9.71
N GLY A 197 19.86 0.95 -9.54
CA GLY A 197 21.22 1.49 -9.69
C GLY A 197 22.18 0.91 -8.66
N ASP A 198 23.40 1.44 -8.63
CA ASP A 198 24.55 0.90 -7.87
C ASP A 198 24.94 1.72 -6.63
N GLU A 199 24.21 2.77 -6.28
CA GLU A 199 24.49 3.57 -5.10
C GLU A 199 24.12 2.80 -3.81
N GLU A 200 24.99 2.93 -2.80
CA GLU A 200 24.77 2.39 -1.46
C GLU A 200 24.23 3.50 -0.56
N ASP A 201 23.14 3.26 0.17
CA ASP A 201 22.62 4.21 1.15
C ASP A 201 23.35 4.04 2.49
N TYR A 202 24.09 5.07 2.92
CA TYR A 202 24.74 5.13 4.23
C TYR A 202 23.95 5.96 5.27
N GLY A 203 22.77 6.49 4.89
CA GLY A 203 21.89 7.31 5.72
C GLY A 203 22.35 8.77 5.87
N LYS A 204 21.51 9.75 5.46
CA LYS A 204 21.66 11.20 5.74
C LYS A 204 20.30 11.92 5.77
N TYR A 205 20.23 13.07 6.46
CA TYR A 205 19.03 13.91 6.63
C TYR A 205 18.56 14.54 5.30
N PRO A 206 17.23 14.64 5.06
CA PRO A 206 16.69 15.09 3.78
C PRO A 206 16.60 16.62 3.65
N ASN A 207 16.91 17.14 2.47
CA ASN A 207 16.41 18.43 1.96
C ASN A 207 15.54 18.14 0.74
N VAL A 208 14.24 18.45 0.79
CA VAL A 208 13.37 18.38 -0.40
C VAL A 208 12.32 19.50 -0.34
N SER A 209 12.05 20.11 -1.50
CA SER A 209 10.85 20.91 -1.78
C SER A 209 10.42 20.67 -3.23
N ALA A 210 9.12 20.51 -3.47
CA ALA A 210 8.49 20.73 -4.76
C ALA A 210 6.96 20.92 -4.60
N ASP A 211 6.40 21.90 -5.31
CA ASP A 211 4.97 22.17 -5.42
C ASP A 211 4.46 21.94 -6.86
N ALA A 212 3.20 21.54 -7.04
CA ALA A 212 2.48 21.68 -8.31
C ALA A 212 0.94 21.75 -8.12
N ALA A 213 0.27 22.57 -8.95
CA ALA A 213 -1.17 22.88 -8.95
C ALA A 213 -2.00 22.14 -10.04
N ARG A 214 -3.32 22.08 -9.84
CA ARG A 214 -4.34 21.23 -10.52
C ARG A 214 -5.02 21.83 -11.76
N ILE A 215 -5.37 20.97 -12.75
CA ILE A 215 -6.52 21.09 -13.68
C ILE A 215 -7.14 19.69 -13.91
N VAL A 216 -8.48 19.55 -13.95
CA VAL A 216 -9.21 18.28 -13.98
C VAL A 216 -9.46 17.76 -15.40
N LYS A 217 -8.71 16.72 -15.79
CA LYS A 217 -9.03 15.65 -16.76
C LYS A 217 -8.74 14.35 -16.02
N ILE A 218 -9.49 13.26 -16.26
CA ILE A 218 -9.13 11.96 -15.66
C ILE A 218 -7.70 11.63 -16.09
N PRO A 219 -6.74 11.48 -15.17
CA PRO A 219 -5.38 11.09 -15.53
C PRO A 219 -5.44 9.67 -16.12
N THR A 220 -4.82 9.49 -17.30
CA THR A 220 -4.70 8.17 -17.95
C THR A 220 -4.16 7.14 -16.97
N MET A 221 -3.13 7.51 -16.21
CA MET A 221 -2.58 6.75 -15.10
C MET A 221 -3.23 7.16 -13.77
N SER A 222 -4.32 6.49 -13.39
CA SER A 222 -4.92 6.64 -12.05
C SER A 222 -5.37 5.31 -11.45
N ASN A 223 -5.54 5.28 -10.13
CA ASN A 223 -5.81 4.08 -9.34
C ASN A 223 -4.67 3.04 -9.44
N MET A 224 -3.43 3.51 -9.56
CA MET A 224 -2.24 2.65 -9.51
C MET A 224 -1.41 2.99 -8.27
N LEU A 225 -0.83 1.96 -7.69
CA LEU A 225 0.18 2.07 -6.64
C LEU A 225 1.39 1.27 -7.08
N ALA A 226 2.53 1.93 -7.22
CA ALA A 226 3.79 1.24 -7.48
C ALA A 226 4.67 1.26 -6.24
N VAL A 227 5.14 0.08 -5.84
CA VAL A 227 5.98 -0.13 -4.67
C VAL A 227 7.31 -0.67 -5.15
N HIS A 228 8.37 0.08 -4.89
CA HIS A 228 9.73 -0.27 -5.26
C HIS A 228 10.54 -0.62 -4.03
N SER A 229 11.28 -1.73 -4.10
CA SER A 229 12.12 -2.20 -3.01
C SER A 229 13.29 -1.26 -2.64
N SER A 230 13.61 -0.28 -3.48
CA SER A 230 14.67 0.71 -3.27
C SER A 230 14.34 2.07 -3.89
N LEU A 231 15.01 3.12 -3.40
CA LEU A 231 15.02 4.45 -4.04
C LEU A 231 15.65 4.39 -5.44
N PRO A 232 15.34 5.36 -6.35
CA PRO A 232 16.07 5.52 -7.60
C PRO A 232 17.59 5.56 -7.35
N ASN A 233 18.38 4.94 -8.21
CA ASN A 233 19.84 4.78 -8.11
C ASN A 233 20.36 3.87 -6.99
N HIS A 234 19.49 3.35 -6.11
CA HIS A 234 19.92 2.57 -4.94
C HIS A 234 19.70 1.06 -5.10
N LYS A 235 20.52 0.30 -4.36
CA LYS A 235 20.44 -1.16 -4.30
C LYS A 235 19.29 -1.67 -3.43
N SER A 236 18.89 -2.90 -3.73
CA SER A 236 18.01 -3.71 -2.88
C SER A 236 18.75 -4.97 -2.43
N TYR A 237 18.60 -5.34 -1.16
CA TYR A 237 19.36 -6.44 -0.55
C TYR A 237 18.60 -7.74 -0.50
N ARG A 238 19.38 -8.83 -0.52
CA ARG A 238 18.87 -10.19 -0.40
C ARG A 238 19.72 -11.07 0.49
N ASP A 239 19.04 -12.04 1.08
CA ASP A 239 19.61 -13.23 1.68
C ASP A 239 19.48 -14.39 0.68
N HIS A 240 20.55 -15.16 0.48
CA HIS A 240 20.58 -16.23 -0.53
C HIS A 240 19.65 -17.40 -0.17
N GLU A 241 19.36 -17.61 1.11
CA GLU A 241 18.54 -18.71 1.61
C GLU A 241 17.13 -18.24 1.93
N LYS A 242 16.99 -17.04 2.47
CA LYS A 242 15.71 -16.51 2.98
C LYS A 242 14.97 -15.59 2.01
N GLY A 243 15.57 -15.29 0.85
CA GLY A 243 15.00 -14.36 -0.12
C GLY A 243 15.34 -12.89 0.17
N THR A 244 14.65 -11.96 -0.46
CA THR A 244 14.92 -10.52 -0.35
C THR A 244 14.36 -9.92 0.93
N TRP A 245 15.03 -8.90 1.47
CA TRP A 245 14.56 -8.23 2.68
C TRP A 245 13.16 -7.64 2.51
N PHE A 246 12.92 -7.04 1.35
CA PHE A 246 11.61 -6.46 1.03
C PHE A 246 10.52 -7.53 1.00
N CYS A 247 10.72 -8.65 0.28
CA CYS A 247 9.72 -9.71 0.25
C CYS A 247 9.52 -10.32 1.64
N GLN A 248 10.58 -10.57 2.41
CA GLN A 248 10.47 -11.07 3.80
C GLN A 248 9.59 -10.16 4.67
N ASP A 249 9.89 -8.86 4.71
CA ASP A 249 9.14 -7.89 5.54
C ASP A 249 7.70 -7.72 5.05
N LEU A 250 7.50 -7.67 3.72
CA LEU A 250 6.18 -7.63 3.10
C LEU A 250 5.34 -8.84 3.51
N ILE A 251 5.92 -10.04 3.41
CA ILE A 251 5.23 -11.29 3.72
C ILE A 251 4.84 -11.34 5.19
N GLU A 252 5.75 -10.95 6.09
CA GLU A 252 5.49 -10.97 7.53
C GLU A 252 4.34 -10.02 7.90
N VAL A 253 4.43 -8.75 7.48
CA VAL A 253 3.43 -7.72 7.82
C VAL A 253 2.07 -8.05 7.20
N PHE A 254 2.03 -8.43 5.92
CA PHE A 254 0.76 -8.77 5.28
C PHE A 254 0.18 -10.05 5.87
N SER A 255 0.99 -10.98 6.37
CA SER A 255 0.47 -12.19 7.00
C SER A 255 -0.16 -11.93 8.36
N SER A 256 0.33 -10.91 9.10
CA SER A 256 -0.17 -10.54 10.42
C SER A 256 -1.35 -9.58 10.37
N ASP A 257 -1.30 -8.57 9.48
CA ASP A 257 -2.13 -7.37 9.64
C ASP A 257 -3.26 -7.25 8.60
N TYR A 258 -3.27 -8.08 7.55
CA TYR A 258 -4.22 -7.96 6.43
C TYR A 258 -5.71 -8.07 6.81
N LEU A 259 -6.00 -8.57 8.01
CA LEU A 259 -7.36 -8.74 8.52
C LEU A 259 -8.00 -7.43 8.96
N THR A 260 -7.21 -6.43 9.33
CA THR A 260 -7.71 -5.19 9.94
C THR A 260 -7.09 -3.93 9.35
N GLU A 261 -5.84 -4.01 8.87
CA GLU A 261 -5.12 -2.85 8.37
C GLU A 261 -5.28 -2.68 6.85
N ASP A 262 -5.26 -1.42 6.41
CA ASP A 262 -5.26 -1.12 4.98
C ASP A 262 -3.86 -1.27 4.37
N LEU A 263 -3.82 -1.44 3.04
CA LEU A 263 -2.60 -1.61 2.27
C LEU A 263 -1.54 -0.55 2.57
N GLU A 264 -1.91 0.74 2.64
CA GLU A 264 -0.92 1.80 2.82
C GLU A 264 -0.33 1.79 4.23
N THR A 265 -1.14 1.45 5.24
CA THR A 265 -0.67 1.29 6.62
C THR A 265 0.28 0.09 6.73
N MET A 266 -0.07 -1.05 6.14
CA MET A 266 0.83 -2.20 6.08
C MET A 266 2.14 -1.87 5.35
N LEU A 267 2.09 -1.13 4.23
CA LEU A 267 3.30 -0.71 3.51
C LEU A 267 4.18 0.26 4.31
N LYS A 268 3.59 1.13 5.14
CA LYS A 268 4.36 1.96 6.09
C LYS A 268 5.07 1.09 7.13
N THR A 269 4.41 0.07 7.66
CA THR A 269 5.03 -0.88 8.58
C THR A 269 6.19 -1.63 7.91
N VAL A 270 6.03 -2.04 6.64
CA VAL A 270 7.11 -2.65 5.84
C VAL A 270 8.28 -1.68 5.67
N ALA A 271 8.01 -0.40 5.36
CA ALA A 271 9.05 0.62 5.23
C ALA A 271 9.84 0.79 6.54
N LEU A 272 9.15 0.90 7.69
CA LEU A 272 9.77 1.01 9.01
C LEU A 272 10.67 -0.20 9.33
N LYS A 273 10.24 -1.40 8.96
CA LYS A 273 11.04 -2.62 9.13
C LYS A 273 12.27 -2.61 8.24
N LEU A 274 12.13 -2.26 6.96
CA LEU A 274 13.26 -2.14 6.04
C LEU A 274 14.30 -1.12 6.52
N GLU A 275 13.85 0.06 6.99
CA GLU A 275 14.73 1.09 7.55
C GLU A 275 15.51 0.62 8.78
N SER A 276 14.95 -0.31 9.56
CA SER A 276 15.62 -0.90 10.71
C SER A 276 16.73 -1.89 10.34
N ARG A 277 16.68 -2.49 9.13
CA ARG A 277 17.70 -3.45 8.67
C ARG A 277 19.04 -2.76 8.39
N LEU A 278 20.12 -3.53 8.47
CA LEU A 278 21.49 -3.08 8.23
C LEU A 278 22.25 -4.17 7.48
N SER A 279 22.94 -3.80 6.41
CA SER A 279 23.78 -4.75 5.67
C SER A 279 25.07 -5.03 6.43
N MET A 280 25.80 -6.09 6.05
CA MET A 280 27.16 -6.34 6.60
C MET A 280 28.12 -5.16 6.36
N LYS A 281 27.83 -4.31 5.37
CA LYS A 281 28.59 -3.08 5.06
C LYS A 281 27.98 -1.83 5.72
N MET A 282 27.05 -2.01 6.66
CA MET A 282 26.33 -0.93 7.36
C MET A 282 25.46 -0.05 6.44
N CYS A 283 25.01 -0.59 5.31
CA CYS A 283 24.13 0.13 4.38
C CYS A 283 22.65 -0.10 4.71
N LYS A 284 21.80 0.84 4.28
CA LYS A 284 20.36 0.88 4.49
C LYS A 284 19.59 0.59 3.19
N GLN A 285 18.32 0.22 3.34
CA GLN A 285 17.38 0.07 2.24
C GLN A 285 16.08 0.78 2.61
N VAL A 286 15.56 1.57 1.67
CA VAL A 286 14.35 2.37 1.86
C VAL A 286 13.33 1.99 0.79
N LEU A 287 12.08 1.82 1.23
CA LEU A 287 10.96 1.56 0.33
C LEU A 287 10.54 2.87 -0.38
N HIS A 288 10.32 2.80 -1.69
CA HIS A 288 9.77 3.93 -2.46
C HIS A 288 8.36 3.59 -2.96
N ILE A 289 7.40 4.48 -2.74
CA ILE A 289 5.99 4.26 -3.13
C ILE A 289 5.53 5.44 -4.01
N ASP A 290 5.05 5.12 -5.22
CA ASP A 290 4.45 6.07 -6.14
C ASP A 290 2.92 5.92 -6.16
N HIS A 291 2.21 7.01 -5.86
CA HIS A 291 0.75 7.08 -5.92
C HIS A 291 0.30 7.74 -7.23
N PHE A 292 -0.24 6.95 -8.17
CA PHE A 292 -0.85 7.48 -9.38
C PHE A 292 -2.35 7.61 -9.18
N GLY A 293 -2.79 8.76 -8.69
CA GLY A 293 -4.21 9.05 -8.48
C GLY A 293 -4.94 7.95 -7.73
N PHE A 294 -4.32 7.41 -6.68
CA PHE A 294 -4.85 6.39 -5.79
C PHE A 294 -5.81 7.05 -4.80
N LYS A 295 -7.10 6.66 -4.80
CA LYS A 295 -8.19 7.48 -4.22
C LYS A 295 -8.85 6.90 -2.97
N ALA A 296 -8.68 5.62 -2.72
CA ALA A 296 -9.41 4.90 -1.69
C ALA A 296 -8.51 3.84 -1.05
N ALA A 297 -8.82 3.49 0.19
CA ALA A 297 -8.09 2.47 0.92
C ALA A 297 -8.36 1.07 0.36
N ILE A 298 -7.39 0.18 0.48
CA ILE A 298 -7.55 -1.24 0.16
C ILE A 298 -7.49 -2.01 1.46
N PHE A 299 -8.55 -2.74 1.76
CA PHE A 299 -8.57 -3.76 2.80
C PHE A 299 -8.76 -5.12 2.12
N PHE A 300 -7.92 -6.09 2.48
CA PHE A 300 -8.02 -7.45 1.91
C PHE A 300 -9.11 -8.28 2.59
N CYS A 301 -9.53 -7.91 3.80
CA CYS A 301 -10.64 -8.53 4.53
C CYS A 301 -11.78 -7.53 4.78
N MET A 302 -12.61 -7.30 3.76
CA MET A 302 -13.70 -6.30 3.82
C MET A 302 -14.75 -6.59 4.91
N GLU A 303 -14.96 -7.86 5.27
CA GLU A 303 -15.92 -8.27 6.31
C GLU A 303 -15.57 -7.68 7.68
N ASN A 304 -14.28 -7.56 7.99
CA ASN A 304 -13.80 -7.05 9.27
C ASN A 304 -13.83 -5.52 9.38
N VAL A 305 -14.06 -4.81 8.27
CA VAL A 305 -13.99 -3.35 8.19
C VAL A 305 -15.26 -2.73 7.60
N ALA A 306 -16.34 -3.51 7.47
CA ALA A 306 -17.59 -3.07 6.85
C ALA A 306 -18.23 -1.85 7.55
N ASP A 307 -18.06 -1.73 8.86
CA ASP A 307 -18.61 -0.63 9.65
C ASP A 307 -17.84 0.67 9.45
N ILE A 308 -16.57 0.58 9.06
CA ILE A 308 -15.67 1.73 8.88
C ILE A 308 -15.40 2.08 7.41
N CYS A 309 -15.85 1.27 6.45
CA CYS A 309 -15.63 1.48 5.01
C CYS A 309 -16.89 1.96 4.27
N GLU A 310 -16.70 2.97 3.42
CA GLU A 310 -17.64 3.37 2.38
C GLU A 310 -17.04 3.03 1.02
N ILE A 311 -17.78 2.30 0.18
CA ILE A 311 -17.23 1.81 -1.10
C ILE A 311 -17.10 2.96 -2.10
N TYR A 312 -15.91 3.10 -2.65
CA TYR A 312 -15.61 3.97 -3.78
C TYR A 312 -16.43 3.57 -5.00
N ASP A 313 -17.31 4.48 -5.40
CA ASP A 313 -18.15 4.34 -6.59
C ASP A 313 -17.89 5.53 -7.54
N PRO A 314 -17.14 5.32 -8.63
CA PRO A 314 -16.85 6.35 -9.61
C PRO A 314 -18.11 7.01 -10.20
N GLN A 315 -19.21 6.26 -10.36
CA GLN A 315 -20.43 6.75 -10.98
C GLN A 315 -21.17 7.73 -10.06
N LYS A 316 -21.21 7.46 -8.75
CA LYS A 316 -21.76 8.38 -7.75
C LYS A 316 -20.98 9.69 -7.64
N LEU A 317 -19.71 9.67 -8.00
CA LEU A 317 -18.82 10.84 -8.00
C LEU A 317 -18.87 11.64 -9.31
N GLY A 318 -19.77 11.30 -10.24
CA GLY A 318 -19.91 11.99 -11.52
C GLY A 318 -18.72 11.77 -12.47
N MET A 319 -17.95 10.70 -12.26
CA MET A 319 -16.89 10.32 -13.19
C MET A 319 -17.50 9.54 -14.37
N PRO A 320 -17.23 9.94 -15.62
CA PRO A 320 -17.81 9.32 -16.83
C PRO A 320 -17.42 7.85 -17.04
#